data_AF-A0A0G4LLE5-F1
#
_entry.id   AF-A0A0G4LLE5-F1
#
_cell.length_a   1.000
_cell.length_b   1.000
_cell.length_c   1.000
_cell.angle_alpha   90.00
_cell.angle_beta   90.00
_cell.angle_gamma   90.00
#
_symmetry.space_group_name_H-M   'P 1'
#
loop_
_entity.id
_entity.type
_entity.pdbx_description
1 polymer ?
#
loop_
_entity_poly.entity_id
_entity_poly.type
_entity_poly.pdbx_seq_one_letter_code
_entity_poly.pdbx_strand_id
1 'polypeptide(L)'
;MSTETKPPCPPFTAETAQIKVKSAQDAWNTKNPETVKMAYTPDSVWWNRDVFLRGRDEIVKFLSEKWSREDGYSLRKELFAFSDNKVEPTFHLVDLHA
;
A
#
# COMPACT_ATOMS: atom_id res chain seq x y z
N MET A 1 2.04 5.81 22.83
CA MET A 1 2.21 5.62 21.37
C MET A 1 1.59 4.29 21.01
N SER A 2 0.36 4.27 20.51
CA SER A 2 -0.34 3.02 20.24
C SER A 2 0.20 2.41 18.95
N THR A 3 0.95 1.33 19.07
CA THR A 3 1.48 0.55 17.95
C THR A 3 0.34 -0.28 17.34
N GLU A 4 -0.50 0.36 16.51
CA GLU A 4 -1.45 -0.31 15.62
C GLU A 4 -0.66 -1.07 14.54
N THR A 5 -0.05 -2.18 14.93
CA THR A 5 0.77 -2.99 14.03
C THR A 5 -0.15 -3.97 13.32
N LYS A 6 -0.33 -3.81 12.00
CA LYS A 6 -1.18 -4.70 11.19
C LYS A 6 -0.39 -5.92 10.74
N PRO A 7 -0.68 -7.13 11.28
CA PRO A 7 0.02 -8.35 10.88
C PRO A 7 -0.23 -8.67 9.39
N PRO A 8 0.65 -9.43 8.75
CA PRO A 8 1.89 -10.00 9.29
C PRO A 8 2.98 -8.93 9.49
N CYS A 9 3.77 -9.12 10.56
CA CYS A 9 4.88 -8.28 10.98
C CYS A 9 6.19 -9.06 10.82
N PRO A 10 7.33 -8.39 10.66
CA PRO A 10 8.62 -9.06 10.63
C PRO A 10 8.94 -9.77 11.97
N PRO A 11 9.76 -10.84 11.96
CA PRO A 11 10.46 -11.39 10.80
C PRO A 11 9.53 -12.14 9.83
N PHE A 12 9.73 -11.94 8.52
CA PHE A 12 8.90 -12.56 7.48
C PHE A 12 9.42 -13.93 7.04
N THR A 13 8.52 -14.89 6.96
CA THR A 13 8.64 -16.11 6.14
C THR A 13 8.14 -15.84 4.71
N ALA A 14 8.44 -16.72 3.75
CA ALA A 14 7.92 -16.59 2.38
C ALA A 14 6.38 -16.50 2.37
N GLU A 15 5.72 -17.33 3.16
CA GLU A 15 4.25 -17.35 3.31
C GLU A 15 3.73 -16.02 3.86
N THR A 16 4.31 -15.53 4.97
CA THR A 16 3.85 -14.28 5.59
C THR A 16 4.20 -13.04 4.75
N ALA A 17 5.29 -13.06 3.98
CA ALA A 17 5.61 -12.05 2.98
C ALA A 17 4.57 -12.03 1.85
N GLN A 18 4.17 -13.20 1.33
CA GLN A 18 3.12 -13.30 0.31
C GLN A 18 1.77 -12.77 0.84
N ILE A 19 1.39 -13.16 2.06
CA ILE A 19 0.18 -12.64 2.73
C ILE A 19 0.25 -11.12 2.87
N LYS A 20 1.42 -10.56 3.23
CA LYS A 20 1.61 -9.10 3.33
C LYS A 20 1.37 -8.41 1.99
N VAL A 21 1.98 -8.91 0.91
CA VAL A 21 1.84 -8.35 -0.44
C VAL A 21 0.40 -8.43 -0.90
N LYS A 22 -0.26 -9.58 -0.70
CA LYS A 22 -1.65 -9.79 -1.11
C LYS A 22 -2.62 -8.90 -0.32
N SER A 23 -2.46 -8.81 0.99
CA SER A 23 -3.26 -7.92 1.84
C SER A 23 -3.11 -6.45 1.44
N ALA A 24 -1.89 -6.04 1.05
CA ALA A 24 -1.65 -4.71 0.52
C ALA A 24 -2.29 -4.51 -0.86
N GLN A 25 -2.27 -5.52 -1.74
CA GLN A 25 -2.98 -5.45 -3.02
C GLN A 25 -4.48 -5.25 -2.80
N ASP A 26 -5.08 -6.06 -1.95
CA ASP A 26 -6.52 -6.06 -1.71
C ASP A 26 -6.96 -4.73 -1.08
N ALA A 27 -6.20 -4.20 -0.12
CA ALA A 27 -6.44 -2.88 0.46
C ALA A 27 -6.44 -1.76 -0.60
N TRP A 28 -5.47 -1.77 -1.52
CA TRP A 28 -5.39 -0.77 -2.60
C TRP A 28 -6.52 -0.91 -3.62
N ASN A 29 -6.98 -2.13 -3.91
CA ASN A 29 -8.09 -2.38 -4.83
C ASN A 29 -9.46 -2.01 -4.26
N THR A 30 -9.58 -1.77 -2.94
CA THR A 30 -10.79 -1.17 -2.38
C THR A 30 -11.03 0.26 -2.86
N LYS A 31 -9.98 0.94 -3.38
CA LYS A 31 -9.99 2.38 -3.71
C LYS A 31 -10.48 3.26 -2.55
N ASN A 32 -10.32 2.78 -1.32
CA ASN A 32 -10.72 3.50 -0.12
C ASN A 32 -9.45 4.05 0.59
N PRO A 33 -9.23 5.38 0.56
CA PRO A 33 -8.06 6.00 1.19
C PRO A 33 -7.96 5.71 2.69
N GLU A 34 -9.09 5.62 3.38
CA GLU A 34 -9.17 5.32 4.81
C GLU A 34 -8.69 3.90 5.12
N THR A 35 -9.00 2.93 4.24
CA THR A 35 -8.50 1.55 4.38
C THR A 35 -7.00 1.48 4.12
N VAL A 36 -6.50 2.20 3.11
CA VAL A 36 -5.09 2.16 2.71
C VAL A 36 -4.19 2.85 3.74
N LYS A 37 -4.60 3.98 4.33
CA LYS A 37 -3.79 4.72 5.31
C LYS A 37 -3.41 3.88 6.53
N MET A 38 -4.23 2.90 6.90
CA MET A 38 -3.99 2.02 8.04
C MET A 38 -2.84 1.04 7.83
N ALA A 39 -2.32 0.89 6.60
CA ALA A 39 -1.10 0.15 6.34
C ALA A 39 0.18 0.93 6.70
N TYR A 40 0.05 2.22 7.02
CA TYR A 40 1.15 3.15 7.24
C TYR A 40 1.09 3.72 8.66
N THR A 41 2.24 4.07 9.21
CA THR A 41 2.31 4.74 10.52
C THR A 41 1.78 6.18 10.42
N PRO A 42 1.31 6.78 11.53
CA PRO A 42 0.83 8.17 11.53
C PRO A 42 1.86 9.19 11.03
N ASP A 43 3.15 8.89 11.19
CA ASP A 43 4.31 9.71 10.79
C ASP A 43 4.96 9.24 9.49
N SER A 44 4.31 8.34 8.74
CA SER A 44 4.85 7.82 7.47
C SER A 44 5.15 8.93 6.47
N VAL A 45 6.30 8.83 5.82
CA VAL A 45 6.73 9.77 4.79
C VAL A 45 6.71 9.04 3.45
N TRP A 46 5.98 9.57 2.47
CA TRP A 46 5.99 9.06 1.10
C TRP A 46 6.67 10.04 0.17
N TRP A 47 7.44 9.49 -0.74
CA TRP A 47 7.82 10.16 -1.95
C TRP A 47 7.22 9.40 -3.13
N ASN A 48 6.22 10.00 -3.76
CA ASN A 48 5.54 9.42 -4.90
C ASN A 48 5.73 10.33 -6.11
N ARG A 49 6.66 9.96 -7.00
CA ARG A 49 7.13 10.77 -8.14
C ARG A 49 7.63 12.14 -7.66
N ASP A 50 6.91 13.20 -7.97
CA ASP A 50 7.19 14.60 -7.63
C ASP A 50 6.43 15.06 -6.36
N VAL A 51 5.57 14.20 -5.80
CA VAL A 51 4.76 14.52 -4.63
C VAL A 51 5.39 13.93 -3.37
N PHE A 52 5.52 14.77 -2.35
CA PHE A 52 6.02 14.39 -1.04
C PHE A 52 4.90 14.53 0.00
N LEU A 53 4.65 13.45 0.76
CA LEU A 53 3.54 13.36 1.72
C LEU A 53 4.07 13.03 3.12
N ARG A 54 3.50 13.67 4.14
CA ARG A 54 3.78 13.44 5.57
C ARG A 54 2.50 13.07 6.30
N GLY A 55 2.46 11.82 6.75
CA GLY A 55 1.42 11.27 7.59
C GLY A 55 0.17 10.80 6.84
N ARG A 56 -0.72 10.17 7.62
CA ARG A 56 -1.92 9.50 7.09
C ARG A 56 -2.89 10.47 6.40
N ASP A 57 -3.00 11.71 6.88
CA ASP A 57 -3.97 12.68 6.35
C ASP A 57 -3.59 13.15 4.94
N GLU A 58 -2.31 13.41 4.69
CA GLU A 58 -1.82 13.75 3.36
C GLU A 58 -1.93 12.57 2.39
N ILE A 59 -1.69 11.35 2.88
CA ILE A 59 -1.93 10.11 2.10
C ILE A 59 -3.40 9.99 1.70
N VAL A 60 -4.34 10.23 2.63
CA VAL A 60 -5.78 10.17 2.34
C VAL A 60 -6.17 11.16 1.27
N LYS A 61 -5.73 12.43 1.41
CA LYS A 61 -6.01 13.47 0.43
C LYS A 61 -5.46 13.10 -0.95
N PHE A 62 -4.20 12.67 -1.01
CA PHE A 62 -3.55 12.27 -2.25
C PHE A 62 -4.29 11.12 -2.96
N LEU A 63 -4.66 10.07 -2.22
CA LEU A 63 -5.37 8.92 -2.79
C LEU A 63 -6.80 9.26 -3.22
N SER A 64 -7.48 10.15 -2.49
CA SER A 64 -8.82 10.64 -2.86
C SER A 64 -8.78 11.36 -4.20
N GLU A 65 -7.82 12.26 -4.38
CA GLU A 65 -7.62 12.99 -5.64
C GLU A 65 -7.22 12.04 -6.78
N LYS A 66 -6.33 11.09 -6.53
CA LYS A 66 -5.91 10.07 -7.49
C LYS A 66 -7.10 9.27 -8.05
N TRP A 67 -7.90 8.68 -7.17
CA TRP A 67 -9.01 7.81 -7.59
C TRP A 67 -10.25 8.56 -8.07
N SER A 68 -10.36 9.87 -7.81
CA SER A 68 -11.37 10.70 -8.49
C SER A 68 -11.10 10.91 -9.98
N ARG A 69 -9.85 10.70 -10.42
CA ARG A 69 -9.41 10.91 -11.81
C ARG A 69 -9.19 9.60 -12.56
N GLU A 70 -8.85 8.53 -11.85
CA GLU A 70 -8.52 7.22 -12.40
C GLU A 70 -9.73 6.28 -12.33
N ASP A 71 -10.61 6.37 -13.33
CA ASP A 71 -11.65 5.34 -13.54
C ASP A 71 -10.99 4.00 -13.93
N GLY A 72 -11.64 2.87 -13.62
CA GLY A 72 -11.08 1.55 -13.95
C GLY A 72 -9.83 1.10 -13.15
N TYR A 73 -9.35 1.88 -12.18
CA TYR A 73 -8.13 1.54 -11.40
C TYR A 73 -8.12 0.09 -10.89
N SER A 74 -7.05 -0.65 -11.21
CA SER A 74 -6.78 -1.99 -10.66
C SER A 74 -5.29 -2.17 -10.47
N LEU A 75 -4.90 -2.71 -9.32
CA LEU A 75 -3.52 -2.93 -8.93
C LEU A 75 -3.24 -4.42 -8.77
N ARG A 76 -2.15 -4.86 -9.40
CA ARG A 76 -1.55 -6.17 -9.17
C ARG A 76 -0.22 -5.98 -8.42
N LYS A 77 -0.04 -6.71 -7.33
CA LYS A 77 1.20 -6.79 -6.57
C LYS A 77 1.67 -8.24 -6.52
N GLU A 78 2.94 -8.45 -6.79
CA GLU A 78 3.57 -9.77 -6.70
C GLU A 78 4.83 -9.66 -5.83
N LEU A 79 5.10 -10.69 -5.04
CA LEU A 79 6.27 -10.72 -4.18
C LEU A 79 7.51 -10.92 -5.07
N PHE A 80 8.46 -9.98 -5.03
CA PHE A 80 9.73 -10.10 -5.75
C PHE A 80 10.81 -10.71 -4.85
N ALA A 81 11.02 -10.11 -3.68
CA ALA A 81 11.96 -10.59 -2.68
C ALA A 81 11.46 -10.28 -1.26
N PHE A 82 11.98 -11.01 -0.28
CA PHE A 82 11.81 -10.69 1.13
C PHE A 82 13.07 -11.04 1.91
N SER A 83 13.28 -10.35 3.01
CA SER A 83 14.24 -10.65 4.07
C SER A 83 13.51 -10.57 5.41
N ASP A 84 14.16 -10.94 6.50
CA ASP A 84 13.55 -10.95 7.83
C ASP A 84 12.72 -9.69 8.09
N ASN A 85 13.30 -8.50 7.90
CA ASN A 85 12.63 -7.25 8.26
C ASN A 85 11.97 -6.49 7.10
N LYS A 86 12.06 -6.99 5.86
CA LYS A 86 11.62 -6.23 4.67
C LYS A 86 10.97 -7.13 3.63
N VAL A 87 9.93 -6.59 2.99
CA VAL A 87 9.29 -7.19 1.81
C VAL A 87 9.47 -6.24 0.64
N GLU A 88 9.93 -6.76 -0.48
CA GLU A 88 10.08 -6.06 -1.75
C GLU A 88 9.00 -6.57 -2.72
N PRO A 89 7.89 -5.84 -2.87
CA PRO A 89 6.87 -6.13 -3.86
C PRO A 89 7.18 -5.49 -5.22
N THR A 90 6.82 -6.18 -6.30
CA THR A 90 6.66 -5.59 -7.63
C THR A 90 5.21 -5.15 -7.81
N PHE A 91 5.00 -4.05 -8.53
CA PHE A 91 3.67 -3.49 -8.81
C PHE A 91 3.46 -3.36 -10.32
N HIS A 92 2.28 -3.78 -10.78
CA HIS A 92 1.81 -3.52 -12.12
C HIS A 92 0.46 -2.80 -12.02
N LEU A 93 0.40 -1.59 -12.59
CA LEU A 93 -0.88 -0.92 -12.81
C LEU A 93 -1.55 -1.61 -13.99
N VAL A 94 -2.70 -2.23 -13.75
CA VAL A 94 -3.52 -2.78 -14.82
C VAL A 94 -4.58 -1.73 -15.11
N ASP A 95 -4.36 -0.98 -16.17
CA ASP A 95 -5.33 0.00 -16.64
C ASP A 95 -6.45 -0.76 -17.37
N LEU A 96 -7.58 -0.97 -16.69
CA LEU A 96 -8.77 -1.58 -17.30
C LEU A 96 -9.61 -0.48 -17.96
N HIS A 97 -9.04 0.19 -18.96
CA HIS A 97 -9.85 0.88 -19.94
C HIS A 97 -10.31 -0.17 -20.97
N ALA A 98 -11.56 -0.60 -20.84
CA ALA A 98 -12.34 -1.25 -21.89
C ALA A 98 -13.44 -0.28 -22.34
#